data_AF-A0A3N0C7S1-F1
#
_entry.id   AF-A0A3N0C7S1-F1
#
_cell.length_a   1.000
_cell.length_b   1.000
_cell.length_c   1.000
_cell.angle_alpha   90.00
_cell.angle_beta   90.00
_cell.angle_gamma   90.00
#
_symmetry.space_group_name_H-M   'P 1'
#
loop_
_entity.id
_entity.type
_entity.pdbx_description
1 polymer ?
#
loop_
_entity_poly.entity_id
_entity_poly.type
_entity_poly.pdbx_seq_one_letter_code
_entity_poly.pdbx_strand_id
1 'polypeptide(L)' 'MKQFERIRLDARDKDMSVRELARVHGVHRRTVRAALEEAMPPARKTPVRKAPKLGPWEDTIRAWLIADQKGA' A
#
# COMPACT_ATOMS: atom_id res chain seq x y z
N MET A 1 10.50 -12.35 -5.46
CA MET A 1 9.08 -12.48 -5.84
C MET A 1 8.18 -11.78 -4.83
N LYS A 2 7.14 -11.08 -5.30
CA LYS A 2 6.16 -10.40 -4.42
C LYS A 2 5.18 -11.44 -3.83
N GLN A 3 4.61 -11.20 -2.65
CA GLN A 3 3.78 -12.22 -1.96
C GLN A 3 2.54 -12.66 -2.74
N PHE A 4 1.87 -11.73 -3.44
CA PHE A 4 0.68 -12.01 -4.27
C PHE A 4 1.01 -12.90 -5.48
N GLU A 5 2.19 -12.71 -6.07
CA GLU A 5 2.68 -13.52 -7.17
C GLU A 5 2.86 -14.99 -6.75
N ARG A 6 3.47 -15.22 -5.57
CA ARG A 6 3.64 -16.59 -5.04
C ARG A 6 2.31 -17.29 -4.80
N ILE A 7 1.32 -16.58 -4.25
CA ILE A 7 -0.03 -17.14 -4.02
C ILE A 7 -0.66 -17.58 -5.35
N ARG A 8 -0.55 -16.77 -6.40
CA ARG A 8 -1.12 -17.10 -7.73
C ARG A 8 -0.40 -18.27 -8.40
N LEU A 9 0.92 -18.34 -8.28
CA LEU A 9 1.70 -19.47 -8.81
C LEU A 9 1.31 -20.77 -8.09
N ASP A 10 1.30 -20.76 -6.75
CA ASP A 10 0.92 -21.96 -5.98
C ASP A 10 -0.55 -22.36 -6.21
N ALA A 11 -1.46 -21.40 -6.42
CA ALA A 11 -2.85 -21.68 -6.79
C ALA A 11 -2.97 -22.33 -8.18
N ARG A 12 -2.18 -21.90 -9.16
CA ARG A 12 -2.19 -22.43 -10.53
C ARG A 12 -1.54 -23.81 -10.60
N ASP A 13 -0.42 -24.00 -9.91
CA ASP A 13 0.46 -25.15 -10.14
C ASP A 13 0.12 -26.34 -9.21
N LYS A 14 -0.64 -26.10 -8.13
CA LYS A 14 -0.83 -27.09 -7.05
C LYS A 14 -2.29 -27.34 -6.64
N ASP A 15 -3.27 -26.78 -7.36
CA ASP A 15 -4.71 -26.90 -7.08
C ASP A 15 -5.11 -26.69 -5.60
N MET A 16 -4.36 -25.84 -4.89
CA MET A 16 -4.58 -25.60 -3.47
C MET A 16 -5.86 -24.81 -3.21
N SER A 17 -6.61 -25.22 -2.20
CA SER A 17 -7.76 -24.43 -1.73
C SER A 17 -7.31 -23.09 -1.14
N VAL A 18 -8.22 -22.09 -1.14
CA VAL A 18 -7.98 -20.79 -0.49
C VAL A 18 -7.56 -20.93 0.98
N ARG A 19 -8.07 -21.97 1.67
CA ARG A 19 -7.71 -22.26 3.07
C ARG A 19 -6.27 -22.75 3.19
N GLU A 20 -5.82 -23.62 2.29
CA GLU A 20 -4.46 -24.15 2.30
C GLU A 20 -3.44 -23.09 1.92
N LEU A 21 -3.72 -22.29 0.89
CA LEU A 21 -2.89 -21.14 0.51
C LEU A 21 -2.71 -20.17 1.67
N ALA A 22 -3.79 -19.86 2.41
CA ALA A 22 -3.71 -18.99 3.58
C ALA A 22 -2.76 -19.55 4.65
N ARG A 23 -2.81 -20.86 4.90
CA ARG A 23 -1.93 -21.55 5.86
C ARG A 23 -0.48 -21.59 5.39
N VAL A 24 -0.23 -21.93 4.13
CA VAL A 24 1.13 -22.05 3.55
C VAL A 24 1.82 -20.71 3.47
N HIS A 25 1.10 -19.65 3.11
CA HIS A 25 1.65 -18.30 2.96
C HIS A 25 1.58 -17.45 4.23
N GLY A 26 0.98 -17.95 5.31
CA GLY A 26 0.87 -17.23 6.59
C GLY A 26 0.03 -15.94 6.50
N VAL A 27 -0.99 -15.93 5.64
CA VAL A 27 -1.87 -14.76 5.43
C VAL A 27 -3.32 -15.09 5.70
N HIS A 28 -4.14 -14.06 5.91
CA HIS A 28 -5.58 -14.25 6.01
C HIS A 28 -6.17 -14.71 4.67
N ARG A 29 -7.24 -15.51 4.70
CA ARG A 29 -7.97 -15.95 3.50
C ARG A 29 -8.45 -14.78 2.61
N ARG A 30 -8.67 -13.60 3.22
CA ARG A 30 -9.00 -12.35 2.51
C ARG A 30 -7.86 -11.88 1.59
N THR A 31 -6.61 -11.99 2.06
CA THR A 31 -5.43 -11.65 1.26
C THR A 31 -5.24 -12.62 0.10
N VAL A 32 -5.51 -13.91 0.32
CA VAL A 32 -5.48 -14.91 -0.75
C VAL A 32 -6.49 -14.57 -1.85
N ARG A 33 -7.75 -14.29 -1.49
CA ARG A 33 -8.76 -13.87 -2.48
C ARG A 33 -8.34 -12.62 -3.25
N ALA A 34 -7.84 -11.60 -2.54
CA ALA A 34 -7.34 -10.39 -3.19
C ALA A 34 -6.18 -10.68 -4.17
N ALA A 35 -5.29 -11.62 -3.83
CA ALA A 35 -4.20 -12.02 -4.71
C ALA A 35 -4.67 -12.85 -5.93
N LEU A 36 -5.77 -13.58 -5.81
CA LEU A 36 -6.38 -14.30 -6.93
C LEU A 36 -7.18 -13.37 -7.86
N GLU A 37 -7.77 -12.31 -7.30
CA GLU A 37 -8.52 -11.28 -8.05
C GLU A 37 -7.59 -10.31 -8.78
N GLU A 38 -6.50 -9.86 -8.16
CA GLU A 38 -5.59 -8.85 -8.71
C GLU A 38 -4.12 -9.25 -8.53
N ALA A 39 -3.32 -8.99 -9.56
CA ALA A 39 -1.91 -9.39 -9.59
C ALA A 39 -1.04 -8.62 -8.59
N MET A 40 -1.46 -7.41 -8.23
CA MET A 40 -0.77 -6.52 -7.31
C MET A 40 -1.64 -6.21 -6.09
N PRO A 41 -1.05 -6.08 -4.89
CA PRO A 41 -1.80 -5.61 -3.74
C PRO A 41 -2.37 -4.22 -4.00
N PRO A 42 -3.60 -3.92 -3.52
CA PRO A 42 -4.17 -2.59 -3.66
C PRO A 42 -3.25 -1.55 -3.02
N ALA A 43 -3.16 -0.39 -3.66
CA ALA A 43 -2.36 0.70 -3.13
C ALA A 43 -2.80 1.03 -1.70
N ARG A 44 -1.82 1.26 -0.82
CA ARG A 44 -2.12 1.65 0.56
C ARG A 44 -2.86 2.99 0.53
N LYS A 45 -3.98 3.08 1.24
CA LYS A 45 -4.68 4.35 1.42
C LYS A 45 -3.72 5.35 2.07
N THR A 46 -3.50 6.49 1.43
CA THR A 46 -2.76 7.60 2.04
C THR A 46 -3.58 8.13 3.20
N PRO A 47 -3.07 8.09 4.44
CA PRO A 47 -3.81 8.61 5.58
C PRO A 47 -3.95 10.12 5.43
N VAL A 48 -5.19 10.61 5.33
CA VAL A 48 -5.47 12.05 5.40
C VAL A 48 -5.34 12.47 6.86
N ARG A 49 -4.19 13.04 7.23
CA ARG A 49 -3.95 13.58 8.56
C ARG A 49 -4.29 15.07 8.57
N LYS A 50 -5.21 15.50 9.42
CA LYS A 50 -5.35 16.92 9.75
C LYS A 50 -4.07 17.37 10.45
N ALA A 51 -3.48 18.49 10.02
CA ALA A 51 -2.36 19.13 10.68
C ALA A 51 -2.88 20.33 11.49
N PRO A 52 -3.49 20.14 12.68
CA PRO A 52 -4.18 21.23 13.39
C PRO A 52 -3.25 22.36 13.82
N LYS A 53 -1.98 22.05 14.10
CA LYS A 53 -0.98 23.06 14.50
C LYS A 53 -0.28 23.69 13.30
N LEU A 54 0.13 22.88 12.31
CA LEU A 54 0.95 23.34 11.18
C LEU A 54 0.12 23.83 10.00
N GLY A 55 -1.04 23.22 9.75
CA GLY A 55 -1.91 23.51 8.62
C GLY A 55 -2.28 24.99 8.47
N PRO A 56 -2.67 25.70 9.54
CA PRO A 56 -2.95 27.13 9.45
C PRO A 56 -1.77 28.00 8.98
N TRP A 57 -0.53 27.50 9.10
CA TRP A 57 0.70 28.23 8.75
C TRP A 57 1.37 27.70 7.49
N GLU A 58 0.83 26.68 6.82
CA GLU A 58 1.49 26.01 5.70
C GLU A 58 1.79 26.98 4.56
N ASP A 59 0.84 27.85 4.21
CA ASP A 59 1.00 28.85 3.16
C ASP A 59 2.07 29.89 3.50
N THR A 60 2.12 30.33 4.76
CA THR A 60 3.14 31.27 5.24
C THR A 60 4.54 30.66 5.15
N ILE A 61 4.70 29.43 5.64
CA ILE A 61 5.98 28.71 5.58
C ILE A 61 6.39 28.50 4.12
N ARG A 62 5.45 28.10 3.26
CA ARG A 62 5.69 27.90 1.84
C ARG A 62 6.12 29.20 1.14
N ALA A 63 5.53 30.33 1.50
CA ALA A 63 5.91 31.63 0.97
C ALA A 63 7.36 31.99 1.34
N TRP A 64 7.77 31.77 2.59
CA TRP A 64 9.15 31.99 3.02
C TRP A 64 10.14 31.11 2.26
N LEU A 65 9.85 29.80 2.11
CA LEU A 65 10.71 28.87 1.38
C LEU A 65 10.88 29.27 -0.10
N ILE A 66 9.82 29.74 -0.75
CA ILE A 66 9.88 30.20 -2.15
C ILE A 66 10.69 31.49 -2.27
N ALA A 67 10.51 32.43 -1.33
CA ALA A 67 11.26 33.68 -1.33
C ALA A 67 12.76 33.42 -1.14
N ASP A 68 13.11 32.53 -0.22
CA ASP A 68 14.49 32.11 0.07
C ASP A 68 15.14 31.43 -1.14
N GLN A 69 14.43 30.49 -1.78
CA GLN A 69 14.94 29.79 -2.98
C GLN A 69 15.24 30.73 -4.15
N LYS A 70 14.51 31.85 -4.29
CA LYS A 70 14.75 32.85 -5.35
C LYS A 70 15.91 33.79 -5.04
N GLY A 71 16.39 33.81 -3.80
CA GLY A 71 17.53 34.60 -3.36
C GLY A 71 18.88 33.88 -3.46
N ALA A 72 18.89 32.59 -3.79
CA ALA A 72 20.08 31.76 -4.00
C ALA A 72 20.49 31.64 -5.48
#